data_AF-A0A7Z9UR64-F1
#
_entry.id   AF-A0A7Z9UR64-F1
#
_cell.length_a   1.000
_cell.length_b   1.000
_cell.length_c   1.000
_cell.angle_alpha   90.00
_cell.angle_beta   90.00
_cell.angle_gamma   90.00
#
_symmetry.space_group_name_H-M   'P 1'
#
loop_
_entity.id
_entity.type
_entity.pdbx_description
1 polymer ?
#
loop_
_entity_poly.entity_id
_entity_poly.type
_entity_poly.pdbx_seq_one_letter_code
_entity_poly.pdbx_strand_id
1 'polypeptide(L)'
;MGVFREHYIGSIVSYSAFFGVSMGATLVGHWLFQKPMDWNSTVSIKPWWHIVACFIIAILFGLWPDVDIKSKSQSIFYKIFVIMNIFLILKGWYIESAFFGLFAMLPMLGKHRGWTHSRITMILFPMIFIILPLYLHKEIINVENWLSPTNFGLVRTSIPFYVAGLIGYATHLHLDSVLLTLPKSCHRRVKRT
;
A
#
# COMPACT_ATOMS: atom_id res chain seq x y z
N MET A 1 -13.56 8.54 -17.84
CA MET A 1 -12.25 7.88 -17.96
C MET A 1 -11.48 8.25 -16.69
N GLY A 2 -11.33 7.30 -15.76
CA GLY A 2 -10.61 7.54 -14.50
C GLY A 2 -9.20 8.03 -14.77
N VAL A 3 -8.71 8.94 -13.94
CA VAL A 3 -7.51 9.73 -14.23
C VAL A 3 -6.24 8.95 -13.88
N PHE A 4 -6.13 7.74 -14.44
CA PHE A 4 -5.07 6.76 -14.23
C PHE A 4 -3.68 7.38 -14.20
N ARG A 5 -3.41 8.31 -15.12
CA ARG A 5 -2.13 9.00 -15.23
C ARG A 5 -1.83 9.87 -14.01
N GLU A 6 -2.83 10.58 -13.48
CA GLU A 6 -2.68 11.44 -12.30
C GLU A 6 -2.44 10.62 -11.05
N HIS A 7 -3.17 9.52 -10.86
CA HIS A 7 -2.96 8.63 -9.71
C HIS A 7 -1.59 7.95 -9.76
N TYR A 8 -1.18 7.40 -10.91
CA TYR A 8 0.15 6.81 -11.09
C TYR A 8 1.29 7.80 -10.84
N ILE A 9 1.23 9.00 -11.47
CA ILE A 9 2.26 10.03 -11.30
C ILE A 9 2.26 10.53 -9.85
N GLY A 10 1.08 10.76 -9.28
CA GLY A 10 0.93 11.19 -7.90
C GLY A 10 1.65 10.26 -6.94
N SER A 11 1.41 8.95 -7.03
CA SER A 11 2.05 7.96 -6.16
C SER A 11 3.56 7.92 -6.31
N ILE A 12 4.09 8.09 -7.52
CA ILE A 12 5.55 8.15 -7.75
C ILE A 12 6.12 9.40 -7.09
N VAL A 13 5.52 10.56 -7.33
CA VAL A 13 6.01 11.83 -6.81
C VAL A 13 5.95 11.85 -5.28
N SER A 14 4.83 11.44 -4.69
CA SER A 14 4.64 11.44 -3.24
C SER A 14 5.59 10.46 -2.55
N TYR A 15 5.73 9.24 -3.08
CA TYR A 15 6.64 8.25 -2.52
C TYR A 15 8.11 8.64 -2.73
N SER A 16 8.47 9.26 -3.85
CA SER A 16 9.82 9.77 -4.08
C SER A 16 10.19 10.86 -3.08
N ALA A 17 9.27 11.80 -2.82
CA ALA A 17 9.48 12.86 -1.83
C ALA A 17 9.66 12.26 -0.43
N PHE A 18 8.79 11.31 -0.05
CA PHE A 18 8.92 10.60 1.22
C PHE A 18 10.25 9.83 1.32
N PHE A 19 10.61 9.07 0.29
CA PHE A 19 11.83 8.29 0.25
C PHE A 19 13.07 9.19 0.39
N GLY A 20 13.11 10.32 -0.32
CA GLY A 20 14.19 11.29 -0.22
C GLY A 20 14.33 11.88 1.20
N VAL A 21 13.22 12.30 1.82
CA VAL A 21 13.22 12.81 3.19
C VAL A 21 13.64 11.74 4.19
N SER A 22 13.08 10.53 4.07
CA SER A 22 13.36 9.42 4.99
C SER A 22 14.79 8.88 4.85
N MET A 23 15.31 8.80 3.61
CA MET A 23 16.71 8.46 3.36
C MET A 23 17.64 9.55 3.90
N GLY A 24 17.32 10.83 3.67
CA GLY A 24 18.05 11.96 4.23
C GLY A 24 18.13 11.91 5.76
N ALA A 25 16.99 11.67 6.42
CA ALA A 25 16.93 11.47 7.86
C ALA A 25 17.82 10.29 8.31
N THR A 26 17.78 9.17 7.56
CA THR A 26 18.62 8.00 7.85
C THR A 26 20.10 8.34 7.83
N LEU A 27 20.54 9.05 6.78
CA LEU A 27 21.93 9.49 6.61
C LEU A 27 22.37 10.49 7.68
N VAL A 28 21.51 11.46 8.02
CA VAL A 28 21.76 12.42 9.11
C VAL A 28 21.87 11.69 10.45
N GLY A 29 20.98 10.74 10.72
CA GLY A 29 21.02 9.88 11.91
C GLY A 29 22.32 9.09 12.03
N HIS A 30 22.77 8.53 10.90
CA HIS A 30 24.03 7.79 10.84
C HIS A 30 25.23 8.71 11.08
N TRP A 31 25.30 9.85 10.39
CA TRP A 31 26.47 10.72 10.42
C TRP A 31 26.60 11.51 11.73
N LEU A 32 25.50 12.12 12.21
CA LEU A 32 25.51 12.95 13.42
C LEU A 32 25.45 12.13 14.72
N PHE A 33 24.69 11.04 14.73
CA PHE A 33 24.40 10.29 15.96
C PHE A 33 25.00 8.88 15.97
N GLN A 34 25.83 8.54 14.97
CA GLN A 34 26.48 7.23 14.85
C GLN A 34 25.48 6.06 14.90
N LYS A 35 24.23 6.29 14.48
CA LYS A 35 23.20 5.25 14.43
C LYS A 35 23.49 4.24 13.32
N PRO A 36 23.13 2.96 13.48
CA PRO A 36 23.35 1.97 12.42
C PRO A 36 22.48 2.31 11.20
N MET A 37 22.95 2.04 9.97
CA MET A 37 22.28 2.50 8.74
C MET A 37 20.83 1.99 8.58
N ASP A 38 20.45 0.90 9.25
CA ASP A 38 19.11 0.33 9.25
C ASP A 38 18.18 0.93 10.33
N TRP A 39 18.65 1.88 11.15
CA TRP A 39 17.91 2.39 12.31
C TRP A 39 16.50 2.90 11.96
N ASN A 40 16.33 3.47 10.77
CA ASN A 40 15.06 3.97 10.28
C ASN A 40 14.25 2.85 9.64
N SER A 41 13.23 2.37 10.35
CA SER A 41 12.36 1.27 9.90
C SER A 41 11.45 1.63 8.71
N THR A 42 11.37 2.90 8.32
CA THR A 42 10.45 3.33 7.24
C THR A 42 11.05 3.21 5.84
N VAL A 43 12.37 3.04 5.74
CA VAL A 43 13.08 2.78 4.49
C VAL A 43 14.00 1.59 4.70
N SER A 44 13.96 0.62 3.78
CA SER A 44 14.89 -0.50 3.81
C SER A 44 15.90 -0.37 2.68
N ILE A 45 17.17 -0.33 3.07
CA ILE A 45 18.31 -0.15 2.15
C ILE A 45 18.90 -1.51 1.73
N LYS A 46 18.69 -2.55 2.55
CA LYS A 46 19.19 -3.90 2.31
C LYS A 46 18.09 -4.93 2.51
N PRO A 47 17.90 -5.84 1.54
CA PRO A 47 18.50 -5.87 0.21
C PRO A 47 17.98 -4.74 -0.71
N TRP A 48 18.76 -4.36 -1.74
CA TRP A 48 18.43 -3.22 -2.62
C TRP A 48 17.07 -3.34 -3.32
N TRP A 49 16.60 -4.57 -3.56
CA TRP A 49 15.31 -4.82 -4.22
C TRP A 49 14.12 -4.38 -3.35
N HIS A 50 14.29 -4.21 -2.03
CA HIS A 50 13.25 -3.64 -1.16
C HIS A 50 12.81 -2.25 -1.64
N ILE A 51 13.77 -1.43 -2.09
CA ILE A 51 13.49 -0.08 -2.59
C ILE A 51 12.58 -0.18 -3.81
N VAL A 52 12.97 -0.98 -4.80
CA VAL A 52 12.19 -1.17 -6.04
C VAL A 52 10.79 -1.72 -5.72
N ALA A 53 10.70 -2.71 -4.84
CA ALA A 53 9.43 -3.28 -4.40
C ALA A 53 8.54 -2.23 -3.73
N CYS A 54 9.08 -1.35 -2.87
CA CYS A 54 8.32 -0.27 -2.26
C CYS A 54 7.78 0.72 -3.30
N PHE A 55 8.56 1.10 -4.30
CA PHE A 55 8.07 1.96 -5.40
C PHE A 55 6.92 1.29 -6.17
N ILE A 56 7.05 0.00 -6.50
CA ILE A 56 5.99 -0.76 -7.17
C ILE A 56 4.74 -0.79 -6.29
N ILE A 57 4.89 -1.06 -4.99
CA ILE A 57 3.78 -1.11 -4.03
C ILE A 57 3.08 0.24 -3.93
N ALA A 58 3.83 1.34 -3.81
CA ALA A 58 3.26 2.68 -3.74
C ALA A 58 2.42 2.99 -4.99
N ILE A 59 2.91 2.62 -6.17
CA ILE A 59 2.17 2.75 -7.43
C ILE A 59 0.90 1.90 -7.40
N LEU A 60 1.01 0.62 -7.08
CA LEU A 60 -0.14 -0.30 -7.06
C LEU A 60 -1.20 0.20 -6.08
N PHE A 61 -0.83 0.55 -4.85
CA PHE A 61 -1.77 1.01 -3.84
C PHE A 61 -2.39 2.37 -4.17
N GLY A 62 -1.72 3.21 -4.94
CA GLY A 62 -2.33 4.42 -5.49
C GLY A 62 -3.25 4.18 -6.68
N LEU A 63 -3.21 3.00 -7.30
CA LEU A 63 -4.17 2.62 -8.35
C LEU A 63 -5.31 1.76 -7.81
N TRP A 64 -5.12 1.17 -6.62
CA TRP A 64 -6.04 0.20 -6.03
C TRP A 64 -7.47 0.69 -5.85
N PRO A 65 -7.74 1.91 -5.35
CA PRO A 65 -9.12 2.33 -5.08
C PRO A 65 -10.04 2.24 -6.30
N ASP A 66 -9.48 2.46 -7.49
CA ASP A 66 -10.15 2.39 -8.80
C ASP A 66 -10.31 0.98 -9.38
N VAL A 67 -10.03 -0.07 -8.60
CA VAL A 67 -10.29 -1.47 -9.00
C VAL A 67 -11.79 -1.79 -9.07
N ASP A 68 -12.63 -0.97 -8.41
CA ASP A 68 -14.09 -1.10 -8.35
C ASP A 68 -14.82 -0.60 -9.62
N ILE A 69 -14.13 0.08 -10.53
CA ILE A 69 -14.69 0.62 -11.78
C ILE A 69 -13.96 0.12 -13.02
N LYS A 70 -14.63 0.22 -14.17
CA LYS A 70 -14.03 -0.09 -15.48
C LYS A 70 -12.90 0.91 -15.80
N SER A 71 -11.68 0.53 -15.47
CA SER A 71 -10.48 1.38 -15.57
C SER A 71 -9.24 0.59 -16.00
N LYS A 72 -8.16 1.30 -16.35
CA LYS A 72 -6.84 0.68 -16.56
C LYS A 72 -6.31 0.04 -15.28
N SER A 73 -6.53 0.67 -14.12
CA SER A 73 -6.18 0.13 -12.81
C SER A 73 -6.83 -1.23 -12.57
N GLN A 74 -8.15 -1.33 -12.81
CA GLN A 74 -8.88 -2.58 -12.71
C GLN A 74 -8.26 -3.66 -13.61
N SER A 75 -7.97 -3.36 -14.87
CA SER A 75 -7.35 -4.33 -15.78
C SER A 75 -6.01 -4.86 -15.26
N ILE A 76 -5.18 -4.01 -14.64
CA ILE A 76 -3.90 -4.42 -14.05
C ILE A 76 -4.13 -5.38 -12.88
N PHE A 77 -5.00 -5.03 -11.94
CA PHE A 77 -5.26 -5.85 -10.75
C PHE A 77 -5.91 -7.19 -11.10
N TYR A 78 -6.90 -7.22 -12.00
CA TYR A 78 -7.52 -8.49 -12.41
C TYR A 78 -6.55 -9.41 -13.15
N LYS A 79 -5.60 -8.88 -13.91
CA LYS A 79 -4.51 -9.70 -14.49
C LYS A 79 -3.64 -10.30 -13.40
N ILE A 80 -3.23 -9.51 -12.41
CA ILE A 80 -2.47 -10.00 -11.26
C ILE A 80 -3.26 -11.08 -10.51
N PHE A 81 -4.54 -10.85 -10.24
CA PHE A 81 -5.39 -11.82 -9.57
C PHE A 81 -5.50 -13.14 -10.33
N VAL A 82 -5.74 -13.09 -11.64
CA VAL A 82 -5.82 -14.30 -12.47
C VAL A 82 -4.48 -15.06 -12.46
N ILE A 83 -3.36 -14.37 -12.64
CA ILE A 83 -2.02 -14.99 -12.62
C ILE A 83 -1.75 -15.66 -11.27
N MET A 84 -2.02 -14.95 -10.16
CA MET A 84 -1.84 -15.49 -8.81
C MET A 84 -2.77 -16.68 -8.54
N ASN A 85 -4.03 -16.60 -8.96
CA ASN A 85 -5.00 -17.67 -8.75
C ASN A 85 -4.62 -18.94 -9.53
N ILE A 86 -4.17 -18.79 -10.79
CA ILE A 86 -3.62 -19.91 -11.58
C ILE A 86 -2.40 -20.51 -10.89
N PHE A 87 -1.47 -19.67 -10.40
CA PHE A 87 -0.30 -20.14 -9.67
C PHE A 87 -0.69 -20.98 -8.43
N LEU A 88 -1.66 -20.54 -7.63
CA LEU A 88 -2.16 -21.27 -6.47
C LEU A 88 -2.76 -22.62 -6.86
N ILE A 89 -3.56 -22.65 -7.93
CA ILE A 89 -4.15 -23.89 -8.48
C ILE A 89 -3.07 -24.87 -8.93
N LEU A 90 -2.06 -24.40 -9.66
CA LEU A 90 -0.94 -25.25 -10.12
C LEU A 90 -0.11 -25.80 -8.96
N LYS A 91 -0.09 -25.12 -7.81
CA LYS A 91 0.53 -25.61 -6.56
C LYS A 91 -0.36 -26.54 -5.75
N GLY A 92 -1.61 -26.78 -6.17
CA GLY A 92 -2.59 -27.57 -5.43
C GLY A 92 -3.18 -26.85 -4.22
N TRP A 93 -2.94 -25.54 -4.07
CA TRP A 93 -3.42 -24.71 -2.96
C TRP A 93 -4.84 -24.22 -3.25
N TYR A 94 -5.77 -25.18 -3.35
CA TYR A 94 -7.13 -24.93 -3.82
C TYR A 94 -7.97 -24.10 -2.83
N ILE A 95 -7.74 -24.28 -1.52
CA ILE A 95 -8.46 -23.55 -0.48
C ILE A 95 -8.04 -22.07 -0.51
N GLU A 96 -6.74 -21.82 -0.54
CA GLU A 96 -6.15 -20.49 -0.66
C GLU A 96 -6.58 -19.81 -1.95
N SER A 97 -6.62 -20.56 -3.06
CA SER A 97 -7.12 -20.07 -4.34
C SER A 97 -8.59 -19.67 -4.28
N ALA A 98 -9.45 -20.47 -3.64
CA ALA A 98 -10.87 -20.17 -3.49
C ALA A 98 -11.08 -18.88 -2.67
N PHE A 99 -10.41 -18.75 -1.53
CA PHE A 99 -10.47 -17.54 -0.72
C PHE A 99 -9.89 -16.33 -1.45
N PHE A 100 -8.75 -16.48 -2.12
CA PHE A 100 -8.13 -15.39 -2.88
C PHE A 100 -9.06 -14.90 -4.01
N GLY A 101 -9.67 -15.84 -4.75
CA GLY A 101 -10.65 -15.52 -5.79
C GLY A 101 -11.89 -14.81 -5.23
N LEU A 102 -12.41 -15.26 -4.09
CA LEU A 102 -13.52 -14.61 -3.40
C LEU A 102 -13.17 -13.17 -3.00
N PHE A 103 -12.00 -12.95 -2.39
CA PHE A 103 -11.56 -11.62 -1.98
C PHE A 103 -11.29 -10.69 -3.18
N ALA A 104 -10.78 -11.22 -4.29
CA ALA A 104 -10.57 -10.48 -5.53
C ALA A 104 -11.88 -9.95 -6.15
N MET A 105 -13.03 -10.56 -5.85
CA MET A 105 -14.34 -10.10 -6.33
C MET A 105 -14.96 -8.99 -5.47
N LEU A 106 -14.56 -8.87 -4.19
CA LEU A 106 -15.18 -7.94 -3.24
C LEU A 106 -15.21 -6.47 -3.70
N PRO A 107 -14.17 -5.93 -4.36
CA PRO A 107 -14.22 -4.53 -4.78
C PRO A 107 -15.35 -4.24 -5.77
N MET A 108 -15.71 -5.20 -6.62
CA MET A 108 -16.79 -5.04 -7.61
C MET A 108 -18.19 -5.13 -7.00
N LEU A 109 -18.34 -5.70 -5.80
CA LEU A 109 -19.64 -5.79 -5.12
C LEU A 109 -20.01 -4.47 -4.40
N GLY A 110 -19.02 -3.61 -4.15
CA GLY A 110 -19.23 -2.31 -3.54
C GLY A 110 -19.78 -1.27 -4.52
N LYS A 111 -20.38 -0.20 -3.98
CA LYS A 111 -20.64 1.01 -4.76
C LYS A 111 -19.31 1.68 -5.09
N HIS A 112 -19.21 2.31 -6.27
CA HIS A 112 -18.06 3.15 -6.59
C HIS A 112 -17.90 4.26 -5.54
N ARG A 113 -16.66 4.49 -5.10
CA ARG A 113 -16.30 5.37 -3.96
C ARG A 113 -16.89 4.92 -2.61
N GLY A 114 -17.21 3.63 -2.49
CA GLY A 114 -17.61 3.01 -1.25
C GLY A 114 -16.40 2.70 -0.36
N TRP A 115 -16.31 1.46 0.10
CA TRP A 115 -15.26 1.04 1.03
C TRP A 115 -13.84 1.16 0.45
N THR A 116 -13.66 1.00 -0.87
CA THR A 116 -12.38 1.19 -1.58
C THR A 116 -11.85 2.63 -1.49
N HIS A 117 -12.68 3.62 -1.22
CA HIS A 117 -12.27 5.01 -1.07
C HIS A 117 -12.36 5.50 0.40
N SER A 118 -12.51 4.58 1.36
CA SER A 118 -12.53 4.92 2.78
C SER A 118 -11.13 5.17 3.34
N ARG A 119 -11.02 6.18 4.21
CA ARG A 119 -9.78 6.45 4.98
C ARG A 119 -9.39 5.28 5.88
N ILE A 120 -10.35 4.48 6.32
CA ILE A 120 -10.09 3.29 7.13
C ILE A 120 -9.41 2.23 6.25
N THR A 121 -9.88 2.02 5.02
CA THR A 121 -9.30 1.07 4.07
C THR A 121 -7.87 1.47 3.69
N MET A 122 -7.61 2.78 3.55
CA MET A 122 -6.27 3.31 3.34
C MET A 122 -5.27 2.86 4.42
N ILE A 123 -5.71 2.71 5.68
CA ILE A 123 -4.86 2.26 6.79
C ILE A 123 -4.86 0.73 6.88
N LEU A 124 -6.03 0.09 6.83
CA LEU A 124 -6.16 -1.34 7.04
C LEU A 124 -5.65 -2.18 5.87
N PHE A 125 -5.83 -1.73 4.63
CA PHE A 125 -5.48 -2.55 3.48
C PHE A 125 -3.95 -2.77 3.34
N PRO A 126 -3.09 -1.74 3.52
CA PRO A 126 -1.63 -1.95 3.55
C PRO A 126 -1.14 -2.86 4.67
N MET A 127 -1.95 -3.10 5.73
CA MET A 127 -1.57 -4.02 6.82
C MET A 127 -1.34 -5.45 6.34
N ILE A 128 -1.79 -5.81 5.15
CA ILE A 128 -1.45 -7.10 4.54
C ILE A 128 0.05 -7.35 4.48
N PHE A 129 0.88 -6.30 4.31
CA PHE A 129 2.33 -6.44 4.31
C PHE A 129 2.93 -6.79 5.68
N ILE A 130 2.20 -6.57 6.76
CA ILE A 130 2.61 -6.96 8.12
C ILE A 130 2.00 -8.32 8.47
N ILE A 131 0.70 -8.50 8.18
CA ILE A 131 -0.05 -9.70 8.54
C ILE A 131 0.40 -10.91 7.72
N LEU A 132 0.65 -10.75 6.42
CA LEU A 132 0.98 -11.88 5.54
C LEU A 132 2.32 -12.52 5.90
N PRO A 133 3.43 -11.78 6.11
CA PRO A 133 4.67 -12.38 6.61
C PRO A 133 4.50 -13.07 7.97
N LEU A 134 3.70 -12.51 8.87
CA LEU A 134 3.39 -13.15 10.14
C LEU A 134 2.62 -14.47 9.94
N TYR A 135 1.72 -14.53 8.98
CA TYR A 135 0.98 -15.75 8.66
C TYR A 135 1.85 -16.81 7.97
N LEU A 136 2.79 -16.41 7.11
CA LEU A 136 3.64 -17.34 6.37
C LEU A 136 4.81 -17.88 7.20
N HIS A 137 5.28 -17.13 8.19
CA HIS A 137 6.40 -17.51 9.06
C HIS A 137 5.97 -17.96 10.47
N LYS A 138 4.78 -18.56 10.59
CA LYS A 138 4.22 -19.04 11.86
C LYS A 138 5.16 -19.93 12.66
N GLU A 139 5.92 -20.78 11.97
CA GLU A 139 6.90 -21.70 12.60
C GLU A 139 8.05 -20.97 13.30
N ILE A 140 8.33 -19.72 12.93
CA ILE A 140 9.42 -18.90 13.47
C ILE A 140 8.90 -17.97 14.58
N ILE A 141 7.59 -17.70 14.59
CA ILE A 141 6.97 -16.75 15.51
C ILE A 141 6.87 -17.36 16.90
N ASN A 142 7.31 -16.59 17.89
CA ASN A 142 7.10 -16.98 19.28
C ASN A 142 5.68 -16.57 19.69
N VAL A 143 4.77 -17.55 19.73
CA VAL A 143 3.35 -17.35 20.04
C VAL A 143 3.14 -17.06 21.54
N GLU A 144 3.97 -17.64 22.40
CA GLU A 144 3.90 -17.44 23.85
C GLU A 144 4.39 -16.05 24.26
N ASN A 145 5.36 -15.50 23.53
CA ASN A 145 5.88 -14.17 23.74
C ASN A 145 5.80 -13.32 22.48
N TRP A 146 4.66 -12.63 22.32
CA TRP A 146 4.44 -11.72 21.20
C TRP A 146 5.48 -10.59 21.14
N LEU A 147 6.00 -10.17 22.30
CA LEU A 147 7.02 -9.12 22.45
C LEU A 147 8.46 -9.63 22.26
N SER A 148 8.62 -10.84 21.70
CA SER A 148 9.93 -11.39 21.41
C SER A 148 10.69 -10.58 20.34
N PRO A 149 12.04 -10.49 20.42
CA PRO A 149 12.85 -9.80 19.42
C PRO A 149 12.66 -10.33 17.99
N THR A 150 12.31 -11.61 17.83
CA THR A 150 12.05 -12.25 16.54
C THR A 150 10.81 -11.67 15.86
N ASN A 151 9.69 -11.59 16.59
CA ASN A 151 8.45 -11.01 16.09
C ASN A 151 8.63 -9.52 15.76
N PHE A 152 9.34 -8.77 16.63
CA PHE A 152 9.67 -7.37 16.36
C PHE A 152 10.54 -7.19 15.12
N GLY A 153 11.52 -8.08 14.90
CA GLY A 153 12.35 -8.06 13.69
C GLY A 153 11.53 -8.21 12.41
N LEU A 154 10.55 -9.11 12.42
CA LEU A 154 9.69 -9.38 11.26
C LEU A 154 8.68 -8.26 10.99
N VAL A 155 8.14 -7.63 12.04
CA VAL A 155 7.34 -6.41 11.88
C VAL A 155 8.22 -5.28 11.34
N ARG A 156 9.44 -5.11 11.85
CA ARG A 156 10.38 -4.06 11.42
C ARG A 156 10.73 -4.16 9.94
N THR A 157 10.93 -5.36 9.41
CA THR A 157 11.20 -5.57 7.97
C THR A 157 9.98 -5.31 7.08
N SER A 158 8.77 -5.38 7.66
CA SER A 158 7.50 -5.19 6.96
C SER A 158 7.03 -3.73 6.88
N ILE A 159 7.48 -2.88 7.81
CA ILE A 159 7.11 -1.45 7.89
C ILE A 159 7.34 -0.67 6.59
N PRO A 160 8.48 -0.80 5.87
CA PRO A 160 8.72 -0.04 4.64
C PRO A 160 7.64 -0.28 3.57
N PHE A 161 7.20 -1.54 3.43
CA PHE A 161 6.17 -1.94 2.47
C PHE A 161 4.78 -1.42 2.88
N TYR A 162 4.47 -1.49 4.18
CA TYR A 162 3.26 -0.89 4.74
C TYR A 162 3.22 0.62 4.47
N VAL A 163 4.30 1.34 4.76
CA VAL A 163 4.39 2.80 4.55
C VAL A 163 4.28 3.15 3.07
N ALA A 164 4.92 2.38 2.18
CA ALA A 164 4.80 2.57 0.74
C ALA A 164 3.34 2.41 0.27
N GLY A 165 2.66 1.35 0.72
CA GLY A 165 1.25 1.12 0.41
C GLY A 165 0.35 2.23 0.95
N LEU A 166 0.60 2.67 2.20
CA LEU A 166 -0.13 3.74 2.85
C LEU A 166 0.00 5.08 2.08
N ILE A 167 1.22 5.46 1.69
CA ILE A 167 1.46 6.70 0.94
C ILE A 167 0.82 6.65 -0.44
N GLY A 168 0.96 5.51 -1.14
CA GLY A 168 0.32 5.28 -2.43
C GLY A 168 -1.19 5.49 -2.35
N TYR A 169 -1.84 4.80 -1.42
CA TYR A 169 -3.28 4.85 -1.19
C TYR A 169 -3.75 6.25 -0.75
N ALA A 170 -3.02 6.89 0.17
CA ALA A 170 -3.31 8.24 0.63
C ALA A 170 -3.26 9.25 -0.53
N THR A 171 -2.33 9.07 -1.47
CA THR A 171 -2.20 9.94 -2.63
C THR A 171 -3.42 9.83 -3.54
N HIS A 172 -3.95 8.63 -3.76
CA HIS A 172 -5.21 8.45 -4.51
C HIS A 172 -6.35 9.21 -3.86
N LEU A 173 -6.58 8.99 -2.56
CA LEU A 173 -7.67 9.65 -1.81
C LEU A 173 -7.49 11.17 -1.74
N HIS A 174 -6.26 11.65 -1.73
CA HIS A 174 -5.97 13.08 -1.77
C HIS A 174 -6.34 13.70 -3.12
N LEU A 175 -5.94 13.07 -4.23
CA LEU A 175 -6.30 13.50 -5.58
C LEU A 175 -7.82 13.49 -5.78
N ASP A 176 -8.52 12.53 -5.20
CA ASP A 176 -9.98 12.46 -5.21
C ASP A 176 -10.68 13.41 -4.21
N SER A 177 -9.92 14.22 -3.46
CA SER A 177 -10.41 15.15 -2.42
C SER A 177 -11.18 14.46 -1.28
N VAL A 178 -10.98 13.15 -1.09
CA VAL A 178 -11.61 12.36 -0.02
C VAL A 178 -10.77 12.39 1.27
N LEU A 179 -9.44 12.46 1.14
CA LEU A 179 -8.53 12.43 2.29
C LEU A 179 -8.68 13.68 3.16
N LEU A 180 -8.57 14.85 2.54
CA LEU A 180 -8.76 16.15 3.18
C LEU A 180 -10.06 16.73 2.64
N THR A 181 -11.20 16.34 3.22
CA THR A 181 -12.44 17.09 3.00
C THR A 181 -12.23 18.47 3.62
N LEU A 182 -11.75 19.43 2.82
CA LEU A 182 -11.89 20.83 3.17
C LEU A 182 -13.39 21.09 3.35
N PRO A 183 -13.83 21.69 4.47
CA PRO A 183 -15.18 22.22 4.51
C PRO A 183 -15.33 23.12 3.28
N LYS A 184 -16.41 22.94 2.52
CA LYS A 184 -16.72 23.78 1.35
C LYS A 184 -16.81 25.22 1.83
N SER A 185 -15.71 25.95 1.83
CA SER A 185 -15.73 27.39 1.98
C SER A 185 -16.49 27.91 0.76
N CYS A 186 -17.58 28.59 1.06
CA CYS A 186 -18.48 29.26 0.15
C CYS A 186 -17.71 29.95 -0.98
N HIS A 187 -17.68 29.34 -2.17
CA HIS A 187 -17.45 30.08 -3.41
C HIS A 187 -18.79 30.31 -4.08
N ARG A 188 -19.52 31.28 -3.52
CA ARG A 188 -20.39 32.14 -4.32
C ARG A 188 -19.51 32.91 -5.30
N ARG A 189 -19.68 32.67 -6.60
CA ARG A 189 -19.44 33.65 -7.67
C ARG A 189 -20.29 33.20 -8.86
N VAL A 190 -21.53 33.68 -8.97
CA VAL A 190 -21.95 34.89 -9.69
C VAL A 190 -21.85 34.74 -11.21
N LYS A 191 -23.02 34.91 -11.86
CA LYS A 191 -23.36 35.13 -13.29
C LYS A 191 -23.46 33.92 -14.23
N ARG A 192 -24.68 33.69 -14.73
CA ARG A 192 -25.22 34.18 -16.02
C ARG A 192 -26.75 34.35 -15.82
N THR A 193 -27.26 35.60 -15.74
CA THR A 193 -27.96 36.31 -16.84
C THR A 193 -28.91 35.42 -17.61
#